data_AF-A0AAV6J607-F1
#
_entry.id   AF-A0AAV6J607-F1
#
_cell.length_a   1.000
_cell.length_b   1.000
_cell.length_c   1.000
_cell.angle_alpha   90.00
_cell.angle_beta   90.00
_cell.angle_gamma   90.00
#
_symmetry.space_group_name_H-M   'P 1'
#
loop_
_entity.id
_entity.type
_entity.pdbx_description
1 polymer ?
#
loop_
_entity_poly.entity_id
_entity_poly.type
_entity_poly.pdbx_seq_one_letter_code
_entity_poly.pdbx_strand_id
1 'polypeptide(L)'
;MPKHIALKGDNDLYLSARWIQGYQYLQFASSDHGDPTVGNEVFITKDGSIRIKNNYFGKFWRRSPNWIWADSDDTTTDNLDTLFSPVKVGDNVIALRNLGNANFCKRLTIEGKPEPLA
;
A
#
# COMPACT_ATOMS: atom_id res chain seq x y z
N MET A 1 -13.82 6.38 -1.98
CA MET A 1 -12.72 5.69 -2.68
C MET A 1 -13.29 4.44 -3.35
N PRO A 2 -12.89 4.09 -4.58
CA PRO A 2 -13.32 2.85 -5.23
C PRO A 2 -12.87 1.61 -4.46
N LYS A 3 -13.62 0.51 -4.60
CA LYS A 3 -13.31 -0.76 -3.92
C LYS A 3 -12.06 -1.44 -4.48
N HIS A 4 -11.87 -1.42 -5.80
CA HIS A 4 -10.68 -1.96 -6.45
C HIS A 4 -9.86 -0.82 -7.03
N ILE A 5 -8.56 -0.81 -6.73
CA ILE A 5 -7.65 0.26 -7.14
C ILE A 5 -6.31 -0.31 -7.61
N ALA A 6 -5.67 0.44 -8.51
CA ALA A 6 -4.24 0.40 -8.76
C ALA A 6 -3.68 1.79 -8.41
N LEU A 7 -2.51 1.84 -7.79
CA LEU A 7 -1.91 3.09 -7.32
C LEU A 7 -0.70 3.40 -8.20
N LYS A 8 -0.68 4.59 -8.80
CA LYS A 8 0.43 5.08 -9.63
C LYS A 8 1.26 6.08 -8.82
N GLY A 9 2.58 5.91 -8.82
CA GLY A 9 3.52 6.78 -8.14
C GLY A 9 3.88 8.02 -8.96
N ASP A 10 4.64 8.91 -8.34
CA ASP A 10 5.25 10.09 -8.96
C ASP A 10 6.37 9.75 -9.96
N ASN A 11 6.82 8.49 -9.99
CA ASN A 11 7.78 7.93 -10.95
C ASN A 11 7.11 7.31 -12.19
N ASP A 12 5.82 7.56 -12.39
CA ASP A 12 5.00 7.00 -13.47
C ASP A 12 4.80 5.47 -13.46
N LEU A 13 5.20 4.78 -12.39
CA LEU A 13 5.01 3.34 -12.25
C LEU A 13 3.87 3.02 -11.28
N TYR A 14 3.19 1.91 -11.52
CA TYR A 14 2.22 1.33 -10.62
C TYR A 14 2.91 0.59 -9.47
N LEU A 15 2.31 0.74 -8.29
CA LEU A 15 2.67 0.01 -7.09
C LEU A 15 2.30 -1.47 -7.26
N SER A 16 3.30 -2.33 -7.19
CA SER A 16 3.27 -3.74 -7.55
C SER A 16 3.80 -4.58 -6.40
N ALA A 17 3.14 -5.71 -6.14
CA ALA A 17 3.60 -6.71 -5.19
C ALA A 17 4.87 -7.42 -5.67
N ARG A 18 5.92 -7.44 -4.83
CA ARG A 18 7.24 -8.03 -5.15
C ARG A 18 7.83 -8.77 -3.96
N TRP A 19 8.44 -9.92 -4.23
CA TRP A 19 9.31 -10.60 -3.27
C TRP A 19 10.71 -9.96 -3.33
N ILE A 20 11.13 -9.31 -2.24
CA ILE A 20 12.44 -8.67 -2.15
C ILE A 20 13.08 -9.11 -0.83
N GLN A 21 14.24 -9.77 -0.91
CA GLN A 21 14.96 -10.30 0.25
C GLN A 21 14.09 -11.17 1.18
N GLY A 22 13.15 -11.94 0.62
CA GLY A 22 12.27 -12.82 1.40
C GLY A 22 11.06 -12.12 2.04
N TYR A 23 10.79 -10.85 1.73
CA TYR A 23 9.62 -10.13 2.23
C TYR A 23 8.67 -9.69 1.10
N GLN A 24 7.40 -9.54 1.44
CA GLN A 24 6.28 -9.20 0.53
C GLN A 24 6.14 -7.68 0.36
N TYR A 25 7.12 -7.06 -0.29
CA TYR A 25 7.15 -5.61 -0.51
C TYR A 25 6.10 -5.14 -1.52
N LEU A 26 5.76 -3.87 -1.41
CA LEU A 26 5.04 -3.10 -2.42
C LEU A 26 6.02 -2.09 -3.03
N GLN A 27 6.24 -2.19 -4.34
CA GLN A 27 7.26 -1.41 -5.06
C GLN A 27 6.63 -0.70 -6.26
N PHE A 28 6.99 0.57 -6.48
CA PHE A 28 6.61 1.26 -7.72
C PHE A 28 7.48 0.76 -8.87
N ALA A 29 6.99 -0.24 -9.61
CA ALA A 29 7.83 -1.03 -10.52
C ALA A 29 7.16 -1.43 -11.84
N SER A 30 5.83 -1.44 -11.90
CA SER A 30 5.12 -1.91 -13.08
C SER A 30 4.66 -0.75 -13.94
N SER A 31 4.92 -0.79 -15.25
CA SER A 31 4.36 0.19 -16.20
C SER A 31 3.01 -0.25 -16.77
N ASP A 32 2.53 -1.45 -16.42
CA ASP A 32 1.32 -2.05 -16.97
C ASP A 32 0.21 -2.09 -15.90
N HIS A 33 -0.93 -1.46 -16.20
CA HIS A 33 -2.09 -1.50 -15.30
C HIS A 33 -2.79 -2.87 -15.30
N GLY A 34 -2.52 -3.72 -16.30
CA GLY A 34 -3.01 -5.09 -16.40
C GLY A 34 -2.16 -6.10 -15.62
N ASP A 35 -1.03 -5.68 -15.04
CA ASP A 35 -0.17 -6.55 -14.23
C ASP A 35 -0.96 -7.10 -13.02
N PRO A 36 -1.06 -8.43 -12.85
CA PRO A 36 -1.84 -9.01 -11.76
C PRO A 36 -1.33 -8.63 -10.35
N THR A 37 -0.11 -8.10 -10.24
CA THR A 37 0.50 -7.68 -8.97
C THR A 37 0.11 -6.26 -8.51
N VAL A 38 -0.49 -5.43 -9.38
CA VAL A 38 -0.82 -4.03 -9.06
C VAL A 38 -2.19 -3.83 -8.43
N GLY A 39 -3.06 -4.84 -8.53
CA GLY A 39 -4.43 -4.78 -8.04
C GLY A 39 -4.52 -4.83 -6.51
N ASN A 40 -5.32 -3.93 -5.94
CA ASN A 40 -5.63 -3.90 -4.51
C ASN A 40 -7.13 -3.74 -4.28
N GLU A 41 -7.61 -4.27 -3.14
CA GLU A 41 -8.98 -4.11 -2.65
C GLU A 41 -8.99 -3.27 -1.38
N VAL A 42 -9.88 -2.29 -1.33
CA VAL A 42 -10.04 -1.32 -0.23
C VAL A 42 -11.24 -1.72 0.62
N PHE A 43 -11.02 -1.77 1.92
CA PHE A 43 -12.02 -2.07 2.94
C PHE A 43 -12.16 -0.86 3.85
N ILE A 44 -13.33 -0.22 3.81
CA ILE A 44 -13.63 0.96 4.63
C ILE A 44 -14.16 0.48 5.98
N THR A 45 -13.56 0.96 7.07
CA THR A 45 -13.98 0.65 8.43
C THR A 45 -15.10 1.60 8.90
N LYS A 46 -15.70 1.30 10.07
CA LYS A 46 -16.78 2.13 10.63
C LYS A 46 -16.33 3.56 10.97
N ASP A 47 -15.06 3.76 11.31
CA ASP A 47 -14.49 5.06 11.66
C ASP A 47 -13.96 5.85 10.44
N GLY A 48 -14.12 5.31 9.23
CA GLY A 48 -13.70 5.94 7.98
C GLY A 48 -12.22 5.75 7.64
N SER A 49 -11.44 5.04 8.48
CA SER A 49 -10.14 4.53 8.07
C SER A 49 -10.31 3.40 7.04
N ILE A 50 -9.20 2.96 6.46
CA ILE A 50 -9.20 1.91 5.45
C ILE A 50 -8.15 0.84 5.75
N ARG A 51 -8.47 -0.39 5.36
CA ARG A 51 -7.51 -1.48 5.18
C ARG A 51 -7.38 -1.75 3.69
N ILE A 52 -6.17 -2.06 3.23
CA ILE A 52 -5.88 -2.32 1.82
C ILE A 52 -5.34 -3.73 1.72
N LYS A 53 -5.92 -4.56 0.85
CA LYS A 53 -5.47 -5.92 0.58
C LYS A 53 -4.85 -5.97 -0.80
N ASN A 54 -3.64 -6.52 -0.92
CA ASN A 54 -3.07 -6.78 -2.24
C ASN A 54 -3.66 -8.07 -2.81
N ASN A 55 -4.12 -8.04 -4.06
CA ASN A 55 -4.81 -9.17 -4.68
C ASN A 55 -3.85 -10.34 -4.96
N TYR A 56 -2.61 -10.06 -5.35
CA TYR A 56 -1.62 -11.08 -5.69
C TYR A 56 -1.16 -11.88 -4.47
N PHE A 57 -0.82 -11.20 -3.38
CA PHE A 57 -0.47 -11.88 -2.14
C PHE A 57 -1.68 -12.39 -1.36
N GLY A 58 -2.87 -11.83 -1.58
CA GLY A 58 -4.06 -12.17 -0.82
C GLY A 58 -3.98 -11.73 0.64
N LYS A 59 -3.17 -10.71 0.95
CA LYS A 59 -2.87 -10.24 2.32
C LYS A 59 -3.02 -8.74 2.48
N PHE A 60 -3.27 -8.30 3.71
CA PHE A 60 -3.41 -6.89 4.05
C PHE A 60 -2.07 -6.18 4.11
N TRP A 61 -2.09 -4.92 3.70
CA TRP A 61 -1.01 -3.97 3.88
C TRP A 61 -0.78 -3.74 5.37
N ARG A 62 0.50 -3.73 5.77
CA ARG A 62 0.93 -3.54 7.14
C ARG A 62 2.26 -2.80 7.17
N ARG A 63 2.36 -1.83 8.06
CA ARG A 63 3.62 -1.16 8.36
C ARG A 63 4.54 -2.07 9.19
N SER A 64 5.80 -2.26 8.77
CA SER A 64 6.82 -3.02 9.52
C SER A 64 8.26 -2.77 9.05
N PRO A 65 9.17 -2.28 9.92
CA PRO A 65 8.86 -1.28 10.93
C PRO A 65 8.46 0.05 10.26
N ASN A 66 9.07 0.45 9.16
CA ASN A 66 8.70 1.68 8.42
C ASN A 66 8.53 1.42 6.92
N TRP A 67 8.36 0.15 6.54
CA TRP A 67 7.97 -0.26 5.20
C TRP A 67 6.52 -0.67 5.20
N ILE A 68 5.84 -0.56 4.07
CA ILE A 68 4.52 -1.16 3.90
C ILE A 68 4.67 -2.49 3.16
N TRP A 69 4.40 -3.58 3.85
CA TRP A 69 4.37 -4.93 3.29
C TRP A 69 2.94 -5.40 3.14
N ALA A 70 2.69 -6.31 2.21
CA ALA A 70 1.40 -7.00 2.08
C ALA A 70 1.52 -8.42 2.65
N ASP A 71 1.66 -8.50 3.97
CA ASP A 71 2.01 -9.73 4.70
C ASP A 71 1.04 -10.08 5.84
N SER A 72 0.04 -9.22 6.11
CA SER A 72 -0.84 -9.39 7.26
C SER A 72 -2.05 -10.26 6.95
N ASP A 73 -2.23 -11.28 7.77
CA ASP A 73 -3.43 -12.13 7.82
C ASP A 73 -4.44 -11.64 8.87
N ASP A 74 -4.20 -10.48 9.49
CA ASP A 74 -5.10 -9.90 10.50
C ASP A 74 -6.47 -9.61 9.86
N THR A 75 -7.53 -10.09 10.47
CA THR A 75 -8.92 -9.89 10.01
C THR A 75 -9.65 -8.82 10.83
N THR A 76 -9.02 -8.29 11.88
CA THR A 76 -9.58 -7.29 12.78
C THR A 76 -9.21 -5.86 12.36
N THR A 77 -9.57 -4.88 13.18
CA THR A 77 -9.14 -3.48 13.04
C THR A 77 -8.35 -3.01 14.27
N ASP A 78 -7.78 -3.94 15.04
CA ASP A 78 -7.12 -3.61 16.31
C ASP A 78 -5.65 -3.23 16.08
N ASN A 79 -5.05 -3.75 15.00
CA ASN A 79 -3.69 -3.39 14.61
C ASN A 79 -3.65 -2.11 13.75
N LEU A 80 -3.27 -0.99 14.40
CA LEU A 80 -3.11 0.31 13.76
C LEU A 80 -2.10 0.30 12.59
N ASP A 81 -1.16 -0.65 12.54
CA ASP A 81 -0.22 -0.77 11.43
C ASP A 81 -0.87 -1.24 10.13
N THR A 82 -2.07 -1.79 10.20
CA THR A 82 -2.87 -2.21 9.04
C THR A 82 -3.92 -1.18 8.64
N LEU A 83 -4.05 -0.09 9.39
CA LEU A 83 -5.04 0.96 9.15
C LEU A 83 -4.39 2.20 8.54
N PHE A 84 -5.09 2.77 7.56
CA PHE A 84 -4.66 3.95 6.85
C PHE A 84 -5.79 4.99 6.83
N SER A 85 -5.43 6.26 6.90
CA SER A 85 -6.33 7.40 6.70
C SER A 85 -6.07 7.96 5.30
N PRO A 86 -7.04 7.85 4.36
CA PRO A 86 -6.91 8.44 3.04
C PRO A 86 -7.24 9.94 3.08
N VAL A 87 -6.40 10.75 2.45
CA VAL A 87 -6.59 12.20 2.30
C VAL A 87 -6.68 12.53 0.81
N LYS A 88 -7.81 13.06 0.35
CA LYS A 88 -7.94 13.55 -1.03
C LYS A 88 -7.10 14.83 -1.17
N VAL A 89 -6.17 14.84 -2.12
CA VAL A 89 -5.30 16.00 -2.40
C VAL A 89 -5.48 16.54 -3.81
N GLY A 90 -6.27 15.86 -4.64
CA GLY A 90 -6.63 16.28 -5.99
C GLY A 90 -7.63 15.30 -6.60
N ASP A 91 -7.97 15.51 -7.86
CA ASP A 91 -8.84 14.58 -8.57
C ASP A 91 -8.08 13.30 -8.90
N ASN A 92 -8.61 12.17 -8.40
CA ASN A 92 -7.94 10.87 -8.43
C ASN A 92 -6.54 10.83 -7.77
N VAL A 93 -6.21 11.83 -6.94
CA VAL A 93 -4.95 11.85 -6.18
C VAL A 93 -5.25 11.78 -4.69
N ILE A 94 -4.58 10.84 -4.03
CA ILE A 94 -4.68 10.62 -2.59
C ILE A 94 -3.30 10.62 -1.94
N ALA A 95 -3.25 11.04 -0.68
CA ALA A 95 -2.18 10.68 0.24
C ALA A 95 -2.72 9.64 1.23
N LEU A 96 -1.89 8.65 1.59
CA LEU A 96 -2.23 7.65 2.60
C LEU A 96 -1.40 7.91 3.84
N ARG A 97 -2.04 8.02 5.00
CA ARG A 97 -1.35 8.11 6.30
C ARG A 97 -1.54 6.82 7.07
N ASN A 98 -0.47 6.16 7.50
CA ASN A 98 -0.59 4.98 8.37
C ASN A 98 -0.95 5.42 9.81
N LEU A 99 -1.89 4.72 10.45
CA LEU A 99 -2.35 5.10 11.80
C LEU A 99 -1.37 4.67 12.90
N GLY A 100 -0.54 3.64 12.67
CA GLY A 100 0.42 3.14 13.64
C GLY A 100 1.61 4.07 13.89
N ASN A 101 2.02 4.87 12.90
CA ASN A 101 3.11 5.85 13.05
C ASN A 101 2.73 7.30 12.70
N ALA A 102 1.47 7.56 12.33
CA ALA A 102 0.96 8.85 11.89
C ALA A 102 1.68 9.50 10.68
N ASN A 103 2.54 8.76 9.98
CA ASN A 103 3.28 9.27 8.83
C ASN A 103 2.53 9.01 7.51
N PHE A 104 2.74 9.90 6.54
CA PHE A 104 2.31 9.66 5.17
C PHE A 104 3.21 8.65 4.49
N CYS A 105 2.58 7.70 3.81
CA CYS A 105 3.25 6.74 2.96
C CYS A 105 3.86 7.46 1.76
N LYS A 106 5.08 7.08 1.38
CA LYS A 106 5.78 7.63 0.22
C LYS A 106 6.62 6.58 -0.48
N ARG A 107 6.90 6.82 -1.76
CA ARG A 107 7.98 6.11 -2.45
C ARG A 107 9.29 6.48 -1.78
N LEU A 108 10.11 5.49 -1.46
CA LEU A 108 11.43 5.71 -0.89
C LEU A 108 12.51 5.26 -1.88
N THR A 109 13.44 6.16 -2.18
CA THR A 109 14.65 5.81 -2.91
C THR A 109 15.78 5.71 -1.89
N ILE A 110 16.21 4.48 -1.57
CA ILE A 110 17.42 4.24 -0.78
C ILE A 110 18.45 3.63 -1.74
N GLU A 111 19.71 4.06 -1.63
CA GLU A 111 20.82 3.52 -2.41
C GLU A 111 20.83 1.97 -2.35
N GLY A 112 20.80 1.34 -3.53
CA GLY A 112 20.79 -0.11 -3.66
C GLY A 112 19.46 -0.80 -3.32
N LYS A 113 18.37 -0.07 -3.06
CA LYS A 113 17.04 -0.67 -2.80
C LYS A 113 16.00 -0.34 -3.88
N PRO A 114 15.19 -1.34 -4.27
CA PRO A 114 14.08 -1.18 -5.23
C PRO A 114 12.99 -0.29 -4.65
N GLU A 115 12.65 0.84 -5.28
CA GLU A 115 11.74 1.92 -4.81
C GLU A 115 10.47 1.48 -4.04
N PRO A 116 10.53 1.21 -2.72
CA PRO A 116 9.42 0.60 -2.00
C PRO A 116 8.50 1.67 -1.42
N LEU A 117 7.28 1.26 -1.07
CA LEU A 117 6.39 2.04 -0.24
C LEU A 117 6.81 1.97 1.23
N ALA A 118 6.96 3.14 1.85
CA ALA A 118 7.32 3.32 3.26
C ALA A 118 6.30 4.24 3.93
#